data_AF-A0A8T3N4M5-F1
#
_entry.id   AF-A0A8T3N4M5-F1
#
_cell.length_a   1.000
_cell.length_b   1.000
_cell.length_c   1.000
_cell.angle_alpha   90.00
_cell.angle_beta   90.00
_cell.angle_gamma   90.00
#
_symmetry.space_group_name_H-M   'P 1'
#
loop_
_entity.id
_entity.type
_entity.pdbx_description
1 polymer ?
#
loop_
_entity_poly.entity_id
_entity_poly.type
_entity_poly.pdbx_seq_one_letter_code
_entity_poly.pdbx_strand_id
1 'polypeptide(L)'
;MTDLLPRPYSKTNAIQPLNDSLGERLITTQSPQRPQSTPRIRIEVDGRVVEGFEGQTILEVCRDNGIEIPTLCYEPKLPGFGACRMCVVEVEGEEHPPISCSRTCEPEMVVKTQTEEVRRLRRTNLELIFSDHNAYCLPPCQNKCPSHIDIPGFLKANAEANFTESTRIFKRTIPFPSVLGRVCPAPCEEHCRRDEVDEAIAIRDSHRYAGDQVIKAMMDDGIDPPLPFELQPKSGRKAAVIGSGPAGMAAAYYLLIAGHDVTVFERDPAPGGMLRYGIPQYRLPKVEVLEAEYESVTRLGGKIVCNAGLG
;
A
#
# COMPACT_ATOMS: atom_id res chain seq x y z
N MET A 1 -42.64 -22.74 -5.04
CA MET A 1 -43.11 -21.98 -3.87
C MET A 1 -41.93 -21.75 -2.95
N THR A 2 -41.23 -20.66 -3.18
CA THR A 2 -40.38 -19.98 -2.20
C THR A 2 -40.33 -18.55 -2.70
N ASP A 3 -41.20 -17.74 -2.12
CA ASP A 3 -41.37 -16.32 -2.40
C ASP A 3 -40.05 -15.58 -2.17
N LEU A 4 -39.42 -15.13 -3.25
CA LEU A 4 -38.42 -14.08 -3.19
C LEU A 4 -39.19 -12.76 -3.01
N LEU A 5 -39.13 -12.22 -1.79
CA LEU A 5 -39.60 -10.86 -1.52
C LEU A 5 -38.90 -9.87 -2.48
N PRO A 6 -39.63 -8.96 -3.13
CA PRO A 6 -39.03 -7.96 -4.01
C PRO A 6 -38.25 -6.94 -3.17
N ARG A 7 -36.94 -6.77 -3.44
CA ARG A 7 -36.14 -5.70 -2.85
C ARG A 7 -36.58 -4.35 -3.43
N PRO A 8 -36.92 -3.35 -2.61
CA PRO A 8 -37.36 -2.06 -3.11
C PRO A 8 -36.12 -1.22 -3.46
N TYR A 9 -35.61 -1.36 -4.67
CA TYR A 9 -34.74 -0.32 -5.23
C TYR A 9 -35.60 0.65 -6.04
N SER A 10 -36.12 1.64 -5.32
CA SER A 10 -36.64 2.87 -5.92
C SER A 10 -35.52 3.53 -6.71
N LYS A 11 -35.83 3.89 -7.95
CA LYS A 11 -35.02 4.74 -8.83
C LYS A 11 -34.67 6.05 -8.13
N THR A 12 -33.53 6.60 -8.54
CA THR A 12 -33.05 7.97 -8.30
C THR A 12 -32.90 8.38 -6.84
N ASN A 13 -31.68 8.24 -6.32
CA ASN A 13 -31.10 9.24 -5.43
C ASN A 13 -29.66 9.46 -5.90
N ALA A 14 -29.44 10.55 -6.64
CA ALA A 14 -28.14 11.19 -6.64
C ALA A 14 -27.71 11.34 -5.17
N ILE A 15 -26.47 11.01 -4.86
CA ILE A 15 -25.89 11.23 -3.54
C ILE A 15 -26.10 12.71 -3.23
N GLN A 16 -27.09 13.03 -2.40
CA GLN A 16 -27.24 14.37 -1.89
C GLN A 16 -25.99 14.60 -1.02
N PRO A 17 -25.23 15.69 -1.23
CA PRO A 17 -24.16 16.03 -0.32
C PRO A 17 -24.79 16.12 1.07
N LEU A 18 -24.28 15.30 1.99
CA LEU A 18 -24.60 15.39 3.41
C LEU A 18 -24.07 16.73 3.89
N ASN A 19 -24.86 17.79 3.74
CA ASN A 19 -24.55 19.19 4.09
C ASN A 19 -24.29 19.44 5.59
N ASP A 20 -23.99 18.40 6.36
CA ASP A 20 -23.51 18.53 7.73
C ASP A 20 -22.80 17.25 8.23
N SER A 21 -22.05 16.59 7.34
CA SER A 21 -21.29 15.41 7.75
C SER A 21 -20.17 15.78 8.73
N LEU A 22 -19.90 14.90 9.71
CA LEU A 22 -18.74 15.03 10.61
C LEU A 22 -17.44 15.27 9.80
N GLY A 23 -17.35 14.70 8.60
CA GLY A 23 -16.26 14.90 7.66
C GLY A 23 -16.09 16.35 7.18
N GLU A 24 -17.18 17.02 6.79
CA GLU A 24 -17.13 18.45 6.42
C GLU A 24 -16.67 19.31 7.59
N ARG A 25 -17.18 19.06 8.80
CA ARG A 25 -16.74 19.78 10.00
C ARG A 25 -15.26 19.58 10.25
N LEU A 26 -14.73 18.38 10.13
CA LEU A 26 -13.30 18.10 10.31
C LEU A 26 -12.43 18.80 9.24
N ILE A 27 -12.92 18.93 8.01
CA ILE A 27 -12.24 19.63 6.92
C ILE A 27 -12.22 21.15 7.17
N THR A 28 -13.30 21.73 7.67
CA THR A 28 -13.43 23.17 7.93
C THR A 28 -12.99 23.61 9.32
N THR A 29 -12.77 22.67 10.25
CA THR A 29 -12.27 22.98 11.59
C THR A 29 -10.86 23.51 11.46
N GLN A 30 -10.75 24.84 11.54
CA GLN A 30 -9.49 25.50 11.81
C GLN A 30 -9.07 25.13 13.22
N SER A 31 -7.77 24.93 13.43
CA SER A 31 -7.21 24.85 14.78
C SER A 31 -7.75 26.04 15.58
N PRO A 32 -8.19 25.85 16.83
CA PRO A 32 -8.77 26.93 17.62
C PRO A 32 -7.81 28.13 17.60
N GLN A 33 -8.22 29.21 16.94
CA GLN A 33 -7.44 30.43 16.92
C GLN A 33 -7.46 31.01 18.33
N ARG A 34 -6.28 31.05 18.97
CA ARG A 34 -6.16 31.48 20.36
C ARG A 34 -6.54 32.98 20.50
N PRO A 35 -7.20 33.36 21.61
CA PRO A 35 -7.39 34.77 21.95
C PRO A 35 -6.04 35.50 22.05
N GLN A 36 -5.98 36.76 21.63
CA GLN A 36 -4.75 37.57 21.61
C GLN A 36 -4.14 37.87 23.00
N SER A 37 -4.80 37.49 24.10
CA SER A 37 -4.40 37.85 25.47
C SER A 37 -4.40 36.67 26.45
N THR A 38 -3.94 35.49 26.04
CA THR A 38 -3.75 34.37 26.98
C THR A 38 -2.52 34.62 27.87
N PRO A 39 -2.64 34.52 29.21
CA PRO A 39 -1.50 34.66 30.12
C PRO A 39 -0.38 33.67 29.80
N ARG A 40 0.87 34.13 29.94
CA ARG A 40 2.06 33.30 29.73
C ARG A 40 2.42 32.58 31.01
N ILE A 41 2.74 31.30 30.90
CA ILE A 41 3.20 30.46 32.00
C ILE A 41 4.63 30.00 31.72
N ARG A 42 5.39 29.72 32.78
CA ARG A 42 6.75 29.18 32.70
C ARG A 42 6.81 27.84 33.41
N ILE A 43 7.44 26.88 32.76
CA ILE A 43 7.70 25.56 33.31
C ILE A 43 9.16 25.16 33.05
N GLU A 44 9.65 24.18 33.80
CA GLU A 44 10.93 23.54 33.55
C GLU A 44 10.72 22.18 32.91
N VAL A 45 11.39 21.90 31.79
CA VAL A 45 11.37 20.61 31.10
C VAL A 45 12.79 20.13 30.89
N ASP A 46 13.16 19.00 31.49
CA ASP A 46 14.51 18.42 31.42
C ASP A 46 15.63 19.43 31.75
N GLY A 47 15.41 20.29 32.74
CA GLY A 47 16.35 21.34 33.16
C GLY A 47 16.33 22.62 32.31
N ARG A 48 15.46 22.70 31.30
CA ARG A 48 15.27 23.88 30.44
C ARG A 48 13.99 24.60 30.81
N VAL A 49 14.07 25.88 31.15
CA VAL A 49 12.89 26.74 31.33
C VAL A 49 12.29 27.08 29.96
N VAL A 50 11.01 26.77 29.78
CA VAL A 50 10.26 27.04 28.55
C VAL A 50 9.01 27.87 28.85
N GLU A 51 8.58 28.65 27.87
CA GLU A 51 7.40 29.51 27.98
C GLU A 51 6.22 28.86 27.25
N GLY A 52 5.07 28.83 27.91
CA GLY A 52 3.80 28.39 27.35
C GLY A 52 2.71 29.41 27.61
N PHE A 53 1.48 29.03 27.29
CA PHE A 53 0.27 29.79 27.53
C PHE A 53 -0.68 29.00 28.42
N GLU A 54 -1.43 29.70 29.26
CA GLU A 54 -2.45 29.11 30.11
C GLU A 54 -3.47 28.32 29.27
N GLY A 55 -3.83 27.12 29.75
CA GLY A 55 -4.74 26.20 29.06
C GLY A 55 -4.06 25.24 28.06
N GLN A 56 -2.77 25.40 27.77
CA GLN A 56 -2.03 24.40 26.99
C GLN A 56 -1.78 23.13 27.80
N THR A 57 -1.69 22.01 27.10
CA THR A 57 -1.18 20.76 27.65
C THR A 57 0.35 20.77 27.71
N ILE A 58 0.95 19.92 28.55
CA ILE A 58 2.41 19.76 28.62
C ILE A 58 2.99 19.46 27.22
N LEU A 59 2.33 18.61 26.43
CA LEU A 59 2.78 18.25 25.09
C LEU A 59 2.85 19.45 24.14
N GLU A 60 1.85 20.32 24.17
CA GLU A 60 1.79 21.50 23.32
C GLU A 60 2.89 22.50 23.68
N VAL A 61 3.09 22.77 24.98
CA VAL A 61 4.17 23.65 25.44
C VAL A 61 5.53 23.09 25.02
N CYS A 62 5.75 21.78 25.17
CA CYS A 62 7.00 21.14 24.74
C CYS A 62 7.23 21.28 23.23
N ARG A 63 6.21 20.99 22.40
CA ARG A 63 6.30 21.11 20.94
C ARG A 63 6.57 22.53 20.47
N ASP A 64 5.87 23.52 21.03
CA ASP A 64 6.07 24.94 20.70
C ASP A 64 7.51 25.41 21.01
N ASN A 65 8.20 24.72 21.92
CA ASN A 65 9.58 25.01 22.34
C ASN A 65 10.64 24.03 21.77
N GLY A 66 10.25 23.18 20.82
CA GLY A 66 11.14 22.23 20.14
C GLY A 66 11.58 21.04 20.98
N ILE A 67 10.83 20.71 22.04
CA ILE A 67 11.06 19.52 22.87
C ILE A 67 10.15 18.39 22.36
N GLU A 68 10.77 17.30 21.90
CA GLU A 68 10.04 16.17 21.33
C GLU A 68 9.57 15.19 22.42
N ILE A 69 8.26 15.02 22.51
CA ILE A 69 7.63 13.95 23.28
C ILE A 69 6.91 13.03 22.28
N PRO A 70 7.21 11.72 22.25
CA PRO A 70 6.66 10.80 21.26
C PRO A 70 5.15 10.60 21.45
N THR A 71 4.41 10.64 20.35
CA THR A 71 2.96 10.41 20.32
C THR A 71 2.58 9.58 19.10
N LEU A 72 1.70 8.58 19.27
CA LEU A 72 1.15 7.81 18.15
C LEU A 72 -0.30 8.19 17.80
N CYS A 73 -1.09 8.61 18.79
CA CYS A 73 -2.53 8.87 18.64
C CYS A 73 -2.92 10.36 18.74
N TYR A 74 -1.96 11.28 18.82
CA TYR A 74 -2.24 12.70 18.99
C TYR A 74 -2.42 13.40 17.65
N GLU A 75 -3.53 14.12 17.51
CA GLU A 75 -3.86 14.98 16.37
C GLU A 75 -4.19 16.37 16.93
N PRO A 76 -3.47 17.45 16.55
CA PRO A 76 -3.69 18.81 17.06
C PRO A 76 -5.12 19.33 16.96
N LYS A 77 -5.93 18.82 16.02
CA LYS A 77 -7.33 19.22 15.85
C LYS A 77 -8.30 18.50 16.80
N LEU A 78 -7.83 17.51 17.57
CA LEU A 78 -8.66 16.69 18.46
C LEU A 78 -8.19 16.82 19.91
N PRO A 79 -9.11 16.69 20.89
CA PRO A 79 -8.71 16.59 22.30
C PRO A 79 -7.77 15.42 22.55
N GLY A 80 -6.74 15.63 23.37
CA GLY A 80 -5.82 14.58 23.77
C GLY A 80 -6.52 13.51 24.61
N PHE A 81 -6.74 12.32 24.03
CA PHE A 81 -7.32 11.18 24.73
C PHE A 81 -6.29 10.31 25.45
N GLY A 82 -5.03 10.30 24.98
CA GLY A 82 -3.95 9.55 25.60
C GLY A 82 -3.97 8.04 25.41
N ALA A 83 -4.74 7.52 24.44
CA ALA A 83 -4.88 6.07 24.18
C ALA A 83 -3.53 5.35 24.05
N CYS A 84 -2.58 5.91 23.29
CA CYS A 84 -1.29 5.25 23.05
C CYS A 84 -0.33 5.31 24.25
N ARG A 85 -0.56 6.21 25.23
CA ARG A 85 0.30 6.48 26.39
C ARG A 85 1.80 6.74 26.13
N MET A 86 2.24 6.86 24.87
CA MET A 86 3.63 7.16 24.52
C MET A 86 4.10 8.54 25.03
N CYS A 87 3.15 9.46 25.20
CA CYS A 87 3.39 10.80 25.70
C CYS A 87 3.55 10.88 27.23
N VAL A 88 3.70 9.75 27.92
CA VAL A 88 3.96 9.72 29.36
C VAL A 88 5.21 10.51 29.70
N VAL A 89 5.13 11.29 30.78
CA VAL A 89 6.18 12.13 31.35
C VAL A 89 6.12 12.04 32.86
N GLU A 90 7.21 12.37 33.55
CA GLU A 90 7.20 12.55 35.00
C GLU A 90 6.99 14.03 35.32
N VAL A 91 6.17 14.30 36.32
CA VAL A 91 5.92 15.64 36.86
C VAL A 91 6.26 15.62 38.34
N GLU A 92 7.08 16.55 38.78
CA GLU A 92 7.46 16.63 40.20
C GLU A 92 6.24 16.91 41.07
N GLY A 93 6.08 16.15 42.15
CA GLY A 93 4.92 16.23 43.05
C GLY A 93 3.73 15.34 42.65
N GLU A 94 3.74 14.73 41.47
CA GLU A 94 2.74 13.74 41.08
C GLU A 94 3.23 12.30 41.38
N GLU A 95 2.39 11.50 42.04
CA GLU A 95 2.73 10.11 42.40
C GLU A 95 2.83 9.19 41.18
N HIS A 96 2.01 9.43 40.16
CA HIS A 96 1.91 8.60 38.97
C HIS A 96 2.26 9.43 37.73
N PRO A 97 3.17 8.97 36.85
CA PRO A 97 3.54 9.68 35.63
C PRO A 97 2.33 9.98 34.73
N PRO A 98 1.95 11.26 34.52
CA PRO A 98 0.80 11.61 33.67
C PRO A 98 1.12 11.49 32.18
N ILE A 99 0.07 11.55 31.36
CA ILE A 99 0.17 11.69 29.91
C ILE A 99 0.18 13.17 29.51
N SER A 100 1.26 13.62 28.88
CA SER A 100 1.45 15.03 28.54
C SER A 100 0.44 15.60 27.53
N CYS A 101 -0.21 14.74 26.73
CA CYS A 101 -1.16 15.17 25.70
C CYS A 101 -2.52 15.62 26.26
N SER A 102 -2.83 15.32 27.52
CA SER A 102 -4.09 15.70 28.18
C SER A 102 -3.86 16.40 29.52
N ARG A 103 -2.68 16.27 30.12
CA ARG A 103 -2.32 17.00 31.34
C ARG A 103 -2.09 18.47 31.01
N THR A 104 -2.96 19.33 31.53
CA THR A 104 -2.82 20.79 31.46
C THR A 104 -1.52 21.23 32.13
N CYS A 105 -0.87 22.21 31.54
CA CYS A 105 0.35 22.80 32.05
C CYS A 105 0.04 23.90 33.09
N GLU A 106 0.72 23.86 34.23
CA GLU A 106 0.57 24.83 35.32
C GLU A 106 1.88 25.61 35.54
N PRO A 107 1.82 26.85 36.06
CA PRO A 107 3.03 27.62 36.37
C PRO A 107 3.97 26.87 37.31
N GLU A 108 5.28 27.02 37.08
CA GLU A 108 6.35 26.45 37.92
C GLU A 108 6.42 24.91 37.95
N MET A 109 5.67 24.25 37.07
CA MET A 109 5.73 22.79 36.92
C MET A 109 7.13 22.35 36.45
N VAL A 110 7.61 21.24 37.01
CA VAL A 110 8.87 20.60 36.62
C VAL A 110 8.57 19.25 35.98
N VAL A 111 8.91 19.11 34.70
CA VAL A 111 8.62 17.95 33.86
C VAL A 111 9.91 17.27 33.42
N LYS A 112 9.95 15.94 33.50
CA LYS A 112 11.07 15.12 33.01
C LYS A 112 10.55 14.18 31.93
N THR A 113 11.18 14.20 30.74
CA THR A 113 10.67 13.48 29.56
C THR A 113 11.54 12.30 29.12
N GLN A 114 12.74 12.17 29.70
CA GLN A 114 13.78 11.20 29.29
C GLN A 114 14.38 10.37 30.42
N THR A 115 13.70 10.27 31.57
CA THR A 115 14.18 9.41 32.67
C THR A 115 14.11 7.92 32.31
N GLU A 116 14.85 7.10 33.05
CA GLU A 116 14.84 5.64 32.85
C GLU A 116 13.43 5.07 33.04
N GLU A 117 12.67 5.59 34.01
CA GLU A 117 11.30 5.16 34.26
C GLU A 117 10.35 5.53 33.12
N VAL A 118 10.42 6.77 32.61
CA VAL A 118 9.64 7.18 31.41
C VAL A 118 9.97 6.30 30.21
N ARG A 119 11.25 5.98 29.99
CA ARG A 119 11.68 5.09 28.91
C ARG A 119 11.17 3.67 29.09
N ARG A 120 11.19 3.14 30.32
CA ARG A 120 10.64 1.82 30.67
C ARG A 120 9.13 1.77 30.41
N LEU A 121 8.38 2.77 30.87
CA LEU A 121 6.93 2.87 30.64
C LEU A 121 6.58 2.95 29.16
N ARG A 122 7.30 3.77 28.38
CA ARG A 122 7.12 3.84 26.93
C ARG A 122 7.40 2.51 26.24
N ARG A 123 8.45 1.79 26.66
CA ARG A 123 8.75 0.45 26.13
C ARG A 123 7.62 -0.53 26.42
N THR A 124 7.16 -0.61 27.67
CA THR A 124 6.05 -1.50 28.05
C THR A 124 4.75 -1.15 27.33
N ASN A 125 4.41 0.13 27.19
CA ASN A 125 3.23 0.55 26.42
C ASN A 125 3.34 0.11 24.96
N LEU A 126 4.51 0.25 24.34
CA LEU A 126 4.75 -0.16 22.97
C LEU A 126 4.66 -1.69 22.81
N GLU A 127 5.25 -2.44 23.74
CA GLU A 127 5.14 -3.90 23.80
C GLU A 127 3.68 -4.36 23.92
N LEU A 128 2.87 -3.71 24.76
CA LEU A 128 1.45 -4.00 24.90
C LEU A 128 0.66 -3.66 23.62
N ILE A 129 0.92 -2.51 22.99
CA ILE A 129 0.30 -2.13 21.71
C ILE A 129 0.60 -3.18 20.64
N PHE A 130 1.84 -3.68 20.60
CA PHE A 130 2.22 -4.72 19.64
C PHE A 130 1.79 -6.14 20.02
N SER A 131 1.46 -6.37 21.30
CA SER A 131 1.03 -7.70 21.77
C SER A 131 -0.27 -8.20 21.12
N ASP A 132 -1.13 -7.26 20.69
CA ASP A 132 -2.40 -7.53 20.00
C ASP A 132 -2.45 -6.87 18.61
N HIS A 133 -1.29 -6.60 18.00
CA HIS A 133 -1.24 -6.07 16.64
C HIS A 133 -1.72 -7.14 15.64
N ASN A 134 -3.03 -7.20 15.45
CA ASN A 134 -3.72 -8.07 14.50
C ASN A 134 -3.74 -7.52 13.07
N ALA A 135 -3.31 -6.27 12.88
CA ALA A 135 -3.18 -5.68 11.56
C ALA A 135 -1.92 -6.26 10.93
N TYR A 136 -2.07 -7.14 9.96
CA TYR A 136 -0.97 -7.48 9.07
C TYR A 136 -0.30 -6.16 8.63
N CYS A 137 0.98 -5.96 8.94
CA CYS A 137 1.74 -4.79 8.48
C CYS A 137 1.71 -4.66 6.94
N LEU A 138 1.34 -5.76 6.26
CA LEU A 138 1.03 -5.84 4.85
C LEU A 138 -0.48 -6.04 4.65
N PRO A 139 -1.11 -5.39 3.66
CA PRO A 139 -2.52 -5.61 3.33
C PRO A 139 -2.84 -7.11 3.17
N PRO A 140 -3.98 -7.63 3.69
CA PRO A 140 -4.28 -9.06 3.64
C PRO A 140 -4.39 -9.60 2.22
N CYS A 141 -4.87 -8.78 1.27
CA CYS A 141 -4.88 -9.12 -0.15
C CYS A 141 -3.46 -9.39 -0.70
N GLN A 142 -2.46 -8.60 -0.29
CA GLN A 142 -1.06 -8.78 -0.68
C GLN A 142 -0.43 -9.98 0.03
N ASN A 143 -0.77 -10.22 1.29
CA ASN A 143 -0.29 -11.38 2.04
C ASN A 143 -0.82 -12.70 1.44
N LYS A 144 -2.09 -12.72 1.03
CA LYS A 144 -2.71 -13.91 0.40
C LYS A 144 -2.33 -14.11 -1.06
N CYS A 145 -1.81 -13.09 -1.73
CA CYS A 145 -1.29 -13.22 -3.08
C CYS A 145 0.00 -14.06 -3.05
N PRO A 146 0.08 -15.22 -3.74
CA PRO A 146 1.30 -16.03 -3.78
C PRO A 146 2.52 -15.30 -4.36
N SER A 147 2.28 -14.26 -5.16
CA SER A 147 3.30 -13.43 -5.77
C SER A 147 3.60 -12.15 -4.99
N HIS A 148 2.93 -11.92 -3.85
CA HIS A 148 3.06 -10.71 -3.02
C HIS A 148 2.99 -9.39 -3.81
N ILE A 149 2.14 -9.35 -4.84
CA ILE A 149 1.90 -8.16 -5.65
C ILE A 149 1.47 -7.00 -4.75
N ASP A 150 2.02 -5.81 -4.99
CA ASP A 150 1.60 -4.56 -4.36
C ASP A 150 0.22 -4.13 -4.86
N ILE A 151 -0.80 -4.80 -4.32
CA ILE A 151 -2.21 -4.62 -4.70
C ILE A 151 -2.69 -3.19 -4.40
N PRO A 152 -2.47 -2.61 -3.20
CA PRO A 152 -2.87 -1.23 -2.95
C PRO A 152 -2.18 -0.25 -3.91
N GLY A 153 -0.89 -0.45 -4.19
CA GLY A 153 -0.13 0.40 -5.09
C GLY A 153 -0.72 0.44 -6.50
N PHE A 154 -0.97 -0.73 -7.12
CA PHE A 154 -1.53 -0.73 -8.47
C PHE A 154 -3.00 -0.29 -8.49
N LEU A 155 -3.80 -0.58 -7.44
CA LEU A 155 -5.18 -0.11 -7.34
C LEU A 155 -5.22 1.43 -7.24
N LYS A 156 -4.29 2.02 -6.49
CA LYS A 156 -4.13 3.48 -6.42
C LYS A 156 -3.78 4.07 -7.78
N ALA A 157 -2.82 3.48 -8.50
CA ALA A 157 -2.46 3.91 -9.85
C ALA A 157 -3.65 3.79 -10.84
N ASN A 158 -4.43 2.72 -10.75
CA ASN A 158 -5.66 2.55 -11.53
C ASN A 158 -6.70 3.65 -11.22
N ALA A 159 -6.90 3.99 -9.93
CA ALA A 159 -7.82 5.03 -9.51
C ALA A 159 -7.42 6.42 -10.04
N GLU A 160 -6.13 6.62 -10.34
CA GLU A 160 -5.57 7.83 -10.97
C GLU A 160 -5.52 7.74 -12.50
N ALA A 161 -6.18 6.74 -13.09
CA ALA A 161 -6.18 6.43 -14.52
C ALA A 161 -4.78 6.19 -15.12
N ASN A 162 -3.79 5.88 -14.28
CA ASN A 162 -2.42 5.61 -14.69
C ASN A 162 -2.18 4.10 -14.86
N PHE A 163 -2.76 3.54 -15.92
CA PHE A 163 -2.64 2.11 -16.23
C PHE A 163 -1.18 1.69 -16.49
N THR A 164 -0.34 2.60 -17.00
CA THR A 164 1.10 2.35 -17.20
C THR A 164 1.81 2.12 -15.87
N GLU A 165 1.61 2.98 -14.88
CA GLU A 165 2.22 2.81 -13.55
C GLU A 165 1.64 1.59 -12.82
N SER A 166 0.34 1.34 -12.95
CA SER A 166 -0.32 0.15 -12.41
C SER A 166 0.32 -1.14 -12.95
N THR A 167 0.47 -1.25 -14.28
CA THR A 167 1.16 -2.37 -14.92
C THR A 167 2.63 -2.45 -14.50
N ARG A 168 3.32 -1.31 -14.37
CA ARG A 168 4.72 -1.27 -13.92
C ARG A 168 4.88 -1.84 -12.51
N ILE A 169 4.02 -1.45 -11.58
CA ILE A 169 4.02 -1.95 -10.19
C ILE A 169 3.81 -3.48 -10.19
N PHE A 170 2.82 -3.95 -10.96
CA PHE A 170 2.53 -5.38 -11.06
C PHE A 170 3.71 -6.18 -11.61
N LYS A 171 4.37 -5.65 -12.64
CA LYS A 171 5.55 -6.26 -13.28
C LYS A 171 6.77 -6.36 -12.37
N ARG A 172 6.76 -5.79 -11.15
CA ARG A 172 7.83 -6.01 -10.17
C ARG A 172 7.90 -7.47 -9.70
N THR A 173 6.78 -8.17 -9.73
CA THR A 173 6.68 -9.57 -9.27
C THR A 173 6.26 -10.52 -10.38
N ILE A 174 5.29 -10.16 -11.22
CA ILE A 174 4.83 -10.99 -12.34
C ILE A 174 4.80 -10.18 -13.66
N PRO A 175 5.50 -10.61 -14.72
CA PRO A 175 5.61 -9.81 -15.94
C PRO A 175 4.38 -9.87 -16.86
N PHE A 176 3.40 -10.72 -16.54
CA PHE A 176 2.25 -11.05 -17.39
C PHE A 176 0.87 -10.72 -16.74
N PRO A 177 0.56 -9.44 -16.44
CA PRO A 177 -0.69 -9.03 -15.77
C PRO A 177 -1.98 -9.36 -16.51
N SER A 178 -2.01 -9.26 -17.84
CA SER A 178 -3.18 -9.52 -18.68
C SER A 178 -3.50 -11.01 -18.75
N VAL A 179 -2.48 -11.87 -18.91
CA VAL A 179 -2.63 -13.32 -18.80
C VAL A 179 -3.09 -13.70 -17.39
N LEU A 180 -2.40 -13.21 -16.35
CA LEU A 180 -2.74 -13.53 -14.96
C LEU A 180 -4.17 -13.08 -14.62
N GLY A 181 -4.60 -11.92 -15.10
CA GLY A 181 -5.95 -11.37 -14.88
C GLY A 181 -7.09 -12.22 -15.44
N ARG A 182 -6.79 -13.20 -16.30
CA ARG A 182 -7.79 -14.14 -16.86
C ARG A 182 -7.79 -15.51 -16.18
N VAL A 183 -6.67 -15.89 -15.56
CA VAL A 183 -6.44 -17.25 -15.07
C VAL A 183 -6.26 -17.33 -13.56
N CYS A 184 -6.02 -16.20 -12.89
CA CYS A 184 -5.85 -16.11 -11.45
C CYS A 184 -7.11 -16.59 -10.72
N PRO A 185 -6.97 -17.47 -9.71
CA PRO A 185 -8.09 -17.87 -8.85
C PRO A 185 -8.49 -16.78 -7.84
N ALA A 186 -7.80 -15.64 -7.82
CA ALA A 186 -8.09 -14.47 -6.99
C ALA A 186 -8.13 -14.73 -5.45
N PRO A 187 -7.15 -15.43 -4.85
CA PRO A 187 -7.13 -15.68 -3.40
C PRO A 187 -7.01 -14.40 -2.56
N CYS A 188 -6.57 -13.31 -3.20
CA CYS A 188 -6.48 -11.99 -2.60
C CYS A 188 -7.84 -11.32 -2.37
N GLU A 189 -8.87 -11.71 -3.14
CA GLU A 189 -10.23 -11.18 -3.01
C GLU A 189 -10.97 -11.84 -1.83
N GLU A 190 -10.69 -13.12 -1.55
CA GLU A 190 -11.28 -13.89 -0.44
C GLU A 190 -11.02 -13.33 0.96
N HIS A 191 -9.98 -12.49 1.11
CA HIS A 191 -9.59 -11.87 2.39
C HIS A 191 -9.48 -10.35 2.26
N CYS A 192 -10.22 -9.75 1.32
CA CYS A 192 -10.21 -8.32 1.13
C CYS A 192 -10.92 -7.63 2.31
N ARG A 193 -10.25 -6.70 3.01
CA ARG A 193 -10.87 -5.96 4.13
C ARG A 193 -12.10 -5.15 3.71
N ARG A 194 -12.22 -4.82 2.42
CA ARG A 194 -13.38 -4.08 1.91
C ARG A 194 -14.68 -4.87 2.05
N ASP A 195 -14.59 -6.20 2.08
CA ASP A 195 -15.70 -7.12 2.34
C ASP A 195 -16.34 -6.91 3.74
N GLU A 196 -15.60 -6.34 4.71
CA GLU A 196 -16.13 -5.97 6.03
C GLU A 196 -17.04 -4.73 5.98
N VAL A 197 -17.04 -3.99 4.87
CA VAL A 197 -17.84 -2.77 4.67
C VAL A 197 -18.93 -2.98 3.62
N ASP A 198 -18.55 -3.47 2.44
CA ASP A 198 -19.48 -3.80 1.36
C ASP A 198 -19.10 -5.09 0.63
N GLU A 199 -18.21 -5.04 -0.36
CA GLU A 199 -17.78 -6.20 -1.14
C GLU A 199 -16.28 -6.17 -1.44
N ALA A 200 -15.68 -7.35 -1.62
CA ALA A 200 -14.31 -7.46 -2.05
C ALA A 200 -14.04 -6.67 -3.34
N ILE A 201 -12.92 -5.95 -3.38
CA ILE A 201 -12.47 -5.27 -4.60
C ILE A 201 -12.20 -6.31 -5.67
N ALA A 202 -12.65 -6.07 -6.91
CA ALA A 202 -12.33 -6.88 -8.09
C ALA A 202 -10.86 -6.70 -8.51
N ILE A 203 -9.94 -7.15 -7.66
CA ILE A 203 -8.48 -7.05 -7.80
C ILE A 203 -8.02 -7.72 -9.08
N ARG A 204 -8.50 -8.93 -9.37
CA ARG A 204 -8.16 -9.70 -10.57
C ARG A 204 -8.48 -8.92 -11.84
N ASP A 205 -9.70 -8.41 -11.91
CA ASP A 205 -10.19 -7.71 -13.10
C ASP A 205 -9.55 -6.31 -13.21
N SER A 206 -9.18 -5.70 -12.08
CA SER A 206 -8.45 -4.42 -12.03
C SER A 206 -7.05 -4.52 -12.65
N HIS A 207 -6.29 -5.58 -12.35
CA HIS A 207 -4.97 -5.75 -12.99
C HIS A 207 -5.07 -6.33 -14.41
N ARG A 208 -6.13 -7.10 -14.71
CA ARG A 208 -6.47 -7.47 -16.09
C ARG A 208 -6.65 -6.23 -16.96
N TYR A 209 -7.46 -5.27 -16.49
CA TYR A 209 -7.71 -4.01 -17.17
C TYR A 209 -6.41 -3.26 -17.46
N ALA A 210 -5.55 -3.05 -16.46
CA ALA A 210 -4.29 -2.34 -16.64
C ALA A 210 -3.39 -3.03 -17.69
N GLY A 211 -3.24 -4.35 -17.60
CA GLY A 211 -2.47 -5.14 -18.57
C GLY A 211 -3.05 -5.05 -20.00
N ASP A 212 -4.37 -5.13 -20.14
CA ASP A 212 -5.06 -5.00 -21.44
C ASP A 212 -4.87 -3.60 -22.05
N GLN A 213 -4.89 -2.55 -21.23
CA GLN A 213 -4.64 -1.18 -21.70
C GLN A 213 -3.20 -1.00 -22.20
N VAL A 214 -2.21 -1.61 -21.54
CA VAL A 214 -0.82 -1.60 -22.01
C VAL A 214 -0.66 -2.40 -23.29
N ILE A 215 -1.28 -3.58 -23.42
CA ILE A 215 -1.27 -4.35 -24.67
C ILE A 215 -1.86 -3.52 -25.81
N LYS A 216 -3.00 -2.87 -25.55
CA LYS A 216 -3.66 -2.01 -26.53
C LYS A 216 -2.76 -0.85 -26.96
N ALA A 217 -2.18 -0.11 -26.01
CA ALA A 217 -1.25 0.98 -26.32
C ALA A 217 -0.02 0.50 -27.10
N MET A 218 0.45 -0.71 -26.82
CA MET A 218 1.56 -1.33 -27.56
C MET A 218 1.19 -1.68 -29.00
N MET A 219 -0.01 -2.24 -29.22
CA MET A 219 -0.45 -2.68 -30.54
C MET A 219 -0.96 -1.55 -31.43
N ASP A 220 -1.74 -0.64 -30.86
CA ASP A 220 -2.40 0.44 -31.61
C ASP A 220 -1.46 1.64 -31.80
N ASP A 221 -0.73 2.01 -30.74
CA ASP A 221 0.06 3.25 -30.70
C ASP A 221 1.58 3.01 -30.76
N GLY A 222 2.02 1.74 -30.76
CA GLY A 222 3.45 1.37 -30.78
C GLY A 222 4.20 1.73 -29.50
N ILE A 223 3.48 1.98 -28.39
CA ILE A 223 4.07 2.39 -27.11
C ILE A 223 4.67 1.18 -26.41
N ASP A 224 5.95 1.23 -26.08
CA ASP A 224 6.60 0.13 -25.37
C ASP A 224 5.98 -0.10 -23.98
N PRO A 225 5.79 -1.37 -23.58
CA PRO A 225 5.23 -1.68 -22.28
C PRO A 225 6.19 -1.25 -21.15
N PRO A 226 5.68 -0.79 -20.00
CA PRO A 226 6.53 -0.30 -18.92
C PRO A 226 7.41 -1.42 -18.36
N LEU A 227 8.62 -1.04 -17.96
CA LEU A 227 9.55 -1.92 -17.24
C LEU A 227 9.48 -1.65 -15.73
N PRO A 228 9.45 -2.70 -14.90
CA PRO A 228 9.37 -2.55 -13.44
C PRO A 228 10.62 -1.91 -12.84
N PHE A 229 11.77 -2.13 -13.48
CA PHE A 229 13.10 -1.70 -13.06
C PHE A 229 13.87 -1.11 -14.24
N GLU A 230 14.92 -0.36 -13.95
CA GLU A 230 15.82 0.17 -14.96
C GLU A 230 16.55 -0.97 -15.68
N LEU A 231 16.59 -0.88 -17.01
CA LEU A 231 17.31 -1.83 -17.85
C LEU A 231 18.82 -1.71 -17.61
N GLN A 232 19.43 -2.80 -17.16
CA GLN A 232 20.85 -2.82 -16.84
C GLN A 232 21.72 -2.90 -18.10
N PRO A 233 22.96 -2.37 -18.06
CA PRO A 233 23.92 -2.54 -19.15
C PRO A 233 24.16 -4.01 -19.48
N LYS A 234 24.53 -4.30 -20.72
CA LYS A 234 24.85 -5.65 -21.16
C LYS A 234 25.93 -6.28 -20.28
N SER A 235 25.56 -7.36 -19.60
CA SER A 235 26.44 -8.11 -18.69
C SER A 235 27.49 -8.98 -19.42
N GLY A 236 27.32 -9.20 -20.73
CA GLY A 236 28.12 -10.13 -21.53
C GLY A 236 27.85 -11.62 -21.24
N ARG A 237 26.96 -11.95 -20.31
CA ARG A 237 26.59 -13.34 -19.96
C ARG A 237 25.40 -13.81 -20.79
N LYS A 238 25.41 -15.09 -21.14
CA LYS A 238 24.33 -15.78 -21.87
C LYS A 238 23.58 -16.73 -20.94
N ALA A 239 22.26 -16.74 -21.05
CA ALA A 239 21.39 -17.67 -20.33
C ALA A 239 20.50 -18.45 -21.30
N ALA A 240 20.42 -19.76 -21.11
CA ALA A 240 19.45 -20.62 -21.79
C ALA A 240 18.32 -20.95 -20.81
N VAL A 241 17.08 -20.71 -21.22
CA VAL A 241 15.87 -21.04 -20.45
C VAL A 241 15.16 -22.19 -21.16
N ILE A 242 14.88 -23.27 -20.43
CA ILE A 242 14.20 -24.45 -20.98
C ILE A 242 12.71 -24.38 -20.62
N GLY A 243 11.86 -24.33 -21.65
CA GLY A 243 10.41 -24.20 -21.56
C GLY A 243 9.94 -22.73 -21.62
N SER A 244 8.91 -22.48 -22.43
CA SER A 244 8.28 -21.17 -22.62
C SER A 244 6.97 -21.01 -21.83
N GLY A 245 6.77 -21.85 -20.82
CA GLY A 245 5.69 -21.67 -19.84
C GLY A 245 5.86 -20.40 -19.00
N PRO A 246 4.91 -20.10 -18.10
CA PRO A 246 4.91 -18.88 -17.31
C PRO A 246 6.21 -18.68 -16.51
N ALA A 247 6.75 -19.75 -15.92
CA ALA A 247 7.99 -19.70 -15.15
C ALA A 247 9.21 -19.34 -16.03
N GLY A 248 9.36 -20.03 -17.17
CA GLY A 248 10.49 -19.80 -18.08
C GLY A 248 10.45 -18.40 -18.69
N MET A 249 9.27 -17.96 -19.14
CA MET A 249 9.12 -16.63 -19.72
C MET A 249 9.29 -15.51 -18.68
N ALA A 250 8.87 -15.73 -17.43
CA ALA A 250 9.14 -14.77 -16.36
C ALA A 250 10.64 -14.69 -16.04
N ALA A 251 11.33 -15.83 -15.95
CA ALA A 251 12.78 -15.85 -15.76
C ALA A 251 13.50 -15.13 -16.91
N ALA A 252 13.10 -15.39 -18.16
CA ALA A 252 13.68 -14.72 -19.32
C ALA A 252 13.50 -13.20 -19.26
N TYR A 253 12.29 -12.72 -18.94
CA TYR A 253 11.99 -11.30 -18.81
C TYR A 253 12.92 -10.59 -17.81
N TYR A 254 13.04 -11.12 -16.59
CA TYR A 254 13.87 -10.48 -15.57
C TYR A 254 15.37 -10.61 -15.84
N LEU A 255 15.83 -11.72 -16.44
CA LEU A 255 17.23 -11.87 -16.86
C LEU A 255 17.61 -10.87 -17.96
N LEU A 256 16.70 -10.57 -18.89
CA LEU A 256 16.90 -9.55 -19.91
C LEU A 256 16.99 -8.15 -19.30
N ILE A 257 16.13 -7.82 -18.32
CA ILE A 257 16.21 -6.55 -17.58
C ILE A 257 17.54 -6.43 -16.83
N ALA A 258 18.06 -7.52 -16.29
CA ALA A 258 19.39 -7.60 -15.67
C ALA A 258 20.56 -7.56 -16.69
N GLY A 259 20.28 -7.37 -17.98
CA GLY A 259 21.31 -7.18 -19.00
C GLY A 259 21.94 -8.48 -19.51
N HIS A 260 21.34 -9.64 -19.28
CA HIS A 260 21.79 -10.91 -19.84
C HIS A 260 21.23 -11.15 -21.24
N ASP A 261 21.96 -11.86 -22.09
CA ASP A 261 21.44 -12.33 -23.37
C ASP A 261 20.73 -13.67 -23.17
N VAL A 262 19.41 -13.71 -23.40
CA VAL A 262 18.58 -14.88 -23.09
C VAL A 262 18.05 -15.54 -24.36
N THR A 263 18.15 -16.87 -24.42
CA THR A 263 17.45 -17.70 -25.40
C THR A 263 16.56 -18.71 -24.68
N VAL A 264 15.27 -18.71 -25.00
CA VAL A 264 14.25 -19.64 -24.51
C VAL A 264 14.10 -20.77 -25.51
N PHE A 265 14.23 -22.02 -25.07
CA PHE A 265 14.03 -23.22 -25.88
C PHE A 265 12.71 -23.87 -25.51
N GLU A 266 11.83 -24.08 -26.48
CA GLU A 266 10.51 -24.67 -26.30
C GLU A 266 10.40 -25.95 -27.12
N ARG A 267 9.93 -27.04 -26.51
CA ARG A 267 9.71 -28.32 -27.17
C ARG A 267 8.57 -28.23 -28.18
N ASP A 268 7.47 -27.58 -27.80
CA ASP A 268 6.25 -27.54 -28.59
C ASP A 268 6.35 -26.52 -29.76
N PRO A 269 5.46 -26.58 -30.77
CA PRO A 269 5.58 -25.75 -31.97
C PRO A 269 5.43 -24.23 -31.75
N ALA A 270 4.83 -23.80 -30.63
CA ALA A 270 4.58 -22.41 -30.31
C ALA A 270 4.75 -22.15 -28.80
N PRO A 271 5.14 -20.93 -28.39
CA PRO A 271 5.48 -20.66 -27.01
C PRO A 271 4.26 -20.47 -26.11
N GLY A 272 4.38 -20.82 -24.83
CA GLY A 272 3.34 -20.59 -23.82
C GLY A 272 3.15 -21.73 -22.84
N GLY A 273 3.64 -22.93 -23.14
CA GLY A 273 3.43 -24.12 -22.33
C GLY A 273 1.93 -24.31 -21.99
N MET A 274 1.62 -24.56 -20.72
CA MET A 274 0.24 -24.75 -20.27
C MET A 274 -0.68 -23.54 -20.52
N LEU A 275 -0.14 -22.31 -20.59
CA LEU A 275 -0.95 -21.14 -20.95
C LEU A 275 -1.50 -21.25 -22.37
N ARG A 276 -0.71 -21.80 -23.30
CA ARG A 276 -1.16 -22.05 -24.68
C ARG A 276 -1.94 -23.33 -24.82
N TYR A 277 -1.37 -24.44 -24.35
CA TYR A 277 -1.87 -25.77 -24.67
C TYR A 277 -2.89 -26.33 -23.67
N GLY A 278 -2.95 -25.77 -22.46
CA GLY A 278 -3.87 -26.23 -21.41
C GLY A 278 -5.12 -25.36 -21.23
N ILE A 279 -5.00 -24.04 -21.39
CA ILE A 279 -6.11 -23.11 -21.11
C ILE A 279 -6.94 -22.88 -22.39
N PRO A 280 -8.28 -23.00 -22.36
CA PRO A 280 -9.12 -22.77 -23.53
C PRO A 280 -9.06 -21.33 -24.08
N GLN A 281 -9.27 -21.16 -25.40
CA GLN A 281 -9.25 -19.85 -26.09
C GLN A 281 -10.25 -18.84 -25.51
N TYR A 282 -11.46 -19.28 -25.15
CA TYR A 282 -12.48 -18.39 -24.57
C TYR A 282 -12.08 -17.83 -23.20
N ARG A 283 -11.15 -18.49 -22.49
CA ARG A 283 -10.64 -18.04 -21.19
C ARG A 283 -9.36 -17.22 -21.35
N LEU A 284 -8.45 -17.67 -22.21
CA LEU A 284 -7.18 -16.99 -22.50
C LEU A 284 -6.93 -16.95 -24.01
N PRO A 285 -7.18 -15.81 -24.68
CA PRO A 285 -6.93 -15.63 -26.10
C PRO A 285 -5.43 -15.80 -26.43
N LYS A 286 -5.09 -16.69 -27.37
CA LYS A 286 -3.68 -17.03 -27.65
C LYS A 286 -2.93 -15.93 -28.39
N VAL A 287 -3.60 -15.21 -29.27
CA VAL A 287 -2.94 -14.23 -30.13
C VAL A 287 -3.02 -12.86 -29.47
N GLU A 288 -4.23 -12.40 -29.19
CA GLU A 288 -4.52 -11.04 -28.74
C GLU A 288 -3.98 -10.75 -27.33
N VAL A 289 -3.76 -11.79 -26.52
CA VAL A 289 -3.32 -11.63 -25.13
C VAL A 289 -2.01 -12.35 -24.87
N LEU A 290 -1.95 -13.67 -25.08
CA LEU A 290 -0.75 -14.44 -24.73
C LEU A 290 0.46 -14.05 -25.59
N GLU A 291 0.33 -14.01 -26.91
CA GLU A 291 1.42 -13.60 -27.80
C GLU A 291 1.79 -12.13 -27.62
N ALA A 292 0.78 -11.27 -27.50
CA ALA A 292 0.95 -9.85 -27.19
C ALA A 292 1.81 -9.64 -25.93
N GLU A 293 1.48 -10.32 -24.84
CA GLU A 293 2.20 -10.11 -23.59
C GLU A 293 3.60 -10.73 -23.62
N TYR A 294 3.78 -11.82 -24.36
CA TYR A 294 5.08 -12.45 -24.60
C TYR A 294 6.00 -11.58 -25.48
N GLU A 295 5.45 -10.68 -26.30
CA GLU A 295 6.22 -9.72 -27.09
C GLU A 295 7.08 -8.80 -26.21
N SER A 296 6.69 -8.57 -24.95
CA SER A 296 7.51 -7.83 -24.00
C SER A 296 8.88 -8.46 -23.74
N VAL A 297 9.03 -9.78 -23.91
CA VAL A 297 10.31 -10.50 -23.81
C VAL A 297 11.12 -10.35 -25.09
N THR A 298 10.49 -10.46 -26.26
CA THR A 298 11.20 -10.35 -27.54
C THR A 298 11.65 -8.91 -27.81
N ARG A 299 10.88 -7.90 -27.40
CA ARG A 299 11.27 -6.47 -27.45
C ARG A 299 12.48 -6.13 -26.59
N LEU A 300 12.67 -6.84 -25.48
CA LEU A 300 13.89 -6.77 -24.66
C LEU A 300 15.10 -7.49 -25.31
N GLY A 301 14.93 -8.07 -26.50
CA GLY A 301 15.97 -8.79 -27.23
C GLY A 301 16.04 -10.29 -26.92
N GLY A 302 15.06 -10.81 -26.18
CA GLY A 302 14.94 -12.25 -25.92
C GLY A 302 14.65 -13.04 -27.20
N LYS A 303 15.27 -14.22 -27.33
CA LYS A 303 15.03 -15.13 -28.45
C LYS A 303 14.23 -16.33 -27.98
N ILE A 304 13.29 -16.79 -28.80
CA ILE A 304 12.51 -17.99 -28.53
C ILE A 304 12.72 -18.97 -29.70
N VAL A 305 13.14 -20.19 -29.38
CA VAL A 305 13.38 -21.27 -30.34
C VAL A 305 12.42 -22.40 -30.02
N CYS A 306 11.41 -22.58 -30.86
CA CYS A 306 10.43 -23.66 -30.76
C CYS A 306 10.94 -24.95 -31.44
N ASN A 307 10.25 -26.07 -31.20
CA ASN A 307 10.65 -27.41 -31.65
C ASN A 307 12.06 -27.83 -31.16
N ALA A 308 12.47 -27.33 -29.99
CA ALA A 308 13.73 -27.60 -29.34
C ALA A 308 13.47 -28.21 -27.95
N GLY A 309 13.31 -29.53 -27.91
CA GLY A 309 13.19 -30.29 -26.67
C GLY A 309 14.53 -30.47 -25.97
N LEU A 310 14.53 -30.43 -24.63
CA LEU A 310 15.66 -30.90 -23.84
C LEU A 310 15.52 -32.42 -23.64
N GLY A 311 16.44 -33.19 -24.24
CA GLY A 311 16.43 -34.66 -24.19
C GLY A 311 16.28 -35.26 -25.56
#